data_AF-A0A8T4IFZ1-F1
#
_entry.id   AF-A0A8T4IFZ1-F1
#
_cell.length_a   1.000
_cell.length_b   1.000
_cell.length_c   1.000
_cell.angle_alpha   90.00
_cell.angle_beta   90.00
_cell.angle_gamma   90.00
#
_symmetry.space_group_name_H-M   'P 1'
#
loop_
_entity.id
_entity.type
_entity.pdbx_description
1 polymer ?
#
loop_
_entity_poly.entity_id
_entity_poly.type
_entity_poly.pdbx_seq_one_letter_code
_entity_poly.pdbx_strand_id
1 'polypeptide(L)'
;MSVADDEFDIRPGRSRDSDARAYRKAGSLVGRVLQASRRSGYTPLGRGRAGGGTGHLGRGKHAAFRGSPHAFQRRVIIKARVVRHGGSRFRSAPLARHIAYLERDGVTRDGSDAQMFDASSDEVDGDAFAARCEDDRHHFRFIVSPEDASEMADLRAFTRELLEDMASDLDTSLDWVAVDHWNTDNPHVHVLVRGVASDGRDLVIDRSYISEGMRARAQERVTVELGPRSERDIQQALRREVDAERWTSLDRRLQNQRDDLGVVDLSPEADATRRSNRAFLIGRARTLERMGLAERVGSARWTLAADLEPTLRALGERGDIIKTLHKAMRGRGAQGALASFALHGEDENRRVIGRLVERGLHDELTGEAYAIVEGVDGRAHYLRFPDLDQTSDAAPGAIVETGEWTDRKGRRRSSLLVRSDLPLERQIDARGATWLDRQLLSARAASLGGGFGNEVRKALDERREWLVDQSLAKRHGRSVTLVRNLLGTLRKQELDAAGKALAARHGRLANPVTEGDHISGIYRERISLASGRFAMIDDGVGFQLVPWRQDLERHLGKEVAGKVHVRGGVDWNFARSRGPAV
;
A
#
# COMPACT_ATOMS: atom_id res chain seq x y z
N MET A 1 18.32 -3.78 85.88
CA MET A 1 18.62 -3.82 84.43
C MET A 1 17.63 -4.76 83.77
N SER A 2 16.80 -4.24 82.84
CA SER A 2 15.93 -4.97 81.87
C SER A 2 14.79 -5.81 82.51
N VAL A 3 13.54 -5.96 82.06
CA VAL A 3 12.65 -5.50 80.97
C VAL A 3 11.22 -5.81 81.48
N ALA A 4 10.21 -4.98 81.22
CA ALA A 4 8.78 -5.34 81.08
C ALA A 4 8.01 -4.05 80.76
N ASP A 5 7.58 -3.86 79.50
CA ASP A 5 6.24 -4.15 79.00
C ASP A 5 5.19 -3.15 79.50
N ASP A 6 5.08 -2.02 78.79
CA ASP A 6 3.87 -1.21 78.79
C ASP A 6 3.03 -1.62 77.58
N GLU A 7 1.96 -2.33 77.91
CA GLU A 7 0.92 -2.92 77.09
C GLU A 7 0.16 -1.85 76.28
N PHE A 8 0.36 -1.80 74.96
CA PHE A 8 -0.38 -0.92 74.05
C PHE A 8 -1.54 -1.68 73.39
N ASP A 9 -2.75 -1.50 73.94
CA ASP A 9 -3.96 -2.22 73.57
C ASP A 9 -4.70 -1.53 72.40
N ILE A 10 -4.68 -2.14 71.20
CA ILE A 10 -5.40 -1.65 70.01
C ILE A 10 -6.76 -2.36 69.91
N ARG A 11 -7.85 -1.59 70.03
CA ARG A 11 -9.23 -2.05 69.83
C ARG A 11 -9.66 -1.93 68.36
N PRO A 12 -9.86 -3.03 67.60
CA PRO A 12 -10.35 -2.96 66.23
C PRO A 12 -11.87 -2.67 66.22
N GLY A 13 -12.26 -1.59 65.54
CA GLY A 13 -13.66 -1.27 65.29
C GLY A 13 -14.32 -2.24 64.30
N ARG A 14 -15.65 -2.41 64.40
CA ARG A 14 -16.46 -3.27 63.53
C ARG A 14 -16.45 -2.81 62.07
N SER A 15 -16.21 -3.75 61.15
CA SER A 15 -16.34 -3.58 59.71
C SER A 15 -17.81 -3.53 59.27
N ARG A 16 -18.23 -2.48 58.55
CA ARG A 16 -19.41 -2.53 57.67
C ARG A 16 -19.07 -1.94 56.31
N ASP A 17 -19.11 -2.83 55.33
CA ASP A 17 -19.53 -2.73 53.94
C ASP A 17 -19.82 -1.34 53.35
N SER A 18 -19.03 -1.02 52.32
CA SER A 18 -19.56 -0.61 51.02
C SER A 18 -18.56 -1.02 49.95
N ASP A 19 -18.81 -2.15 49.28
CA ASP A 19 -18.69 -2.23 47.82
C ASP A 19 -19.18 -3.59 47.30
N ALA A 20 -20.42 -3.56 46.81
CA ALA A 20 -20.95 -4.58 45.94
C ALA A 20 -20.51 -4.28 44.49
N ARG A 21 -19.72 -5.18 43.87
CA ARG A 21 -20.06 -5.85 42.60
C ARG A 21 -18.95 -6.78 42.10
N ALA A 22 -19.31 -8.07 42.06
CA ALA A 22 -18.89 -9.10 41.10
C ALA A 22 -17.55 -9.85 41.28
N TYR A 23 -17.43 -10.63 42.35
CA TYR A 23 -16.56 -11.83 42.38
C TYR A 23 -17.43 -13.09 42.21
N ARG A 24 -17.52 -13.64 40.99
CA ARG A 24 -18.22 -14.92 40.74
C ARG A 24 -17.27 -16.09 41.00
N LYS A 25 -17.60 -16.84 42.04
CA LYS A 25 -17.02 -18.10 42.53
C LYS A 25 -17.02 -19.17 41.42
N ALA A 26 -15.88 -19.77 41.12
CA ALA A 26 -15.73 -20.89 40.19
C ALA A 26 -16.31 -22.18 40.80
N GLY A 27 -17.44 -22.64 40.27
CA GLY A 27 -18.17 -23.84 40.72
C GLY A 27 -17.97 -25.08 39.84
N SER A 28 -16.77 -25.36 39.33
CA SER A 28 -16.52 -26.59 38.55
C SER A 28 -15.52 -27.53 39.22
N LEU A 29 -15.78 -28.85 39.12
CA LEU A 29 -14.90 -29.92 39.58
C LEU A 29 -13.49 -29.80 38.97
N VAL A 30 -13.42 -29.37 37.71
CA VAL A 30 -12.17 -29.06 36.98
C VAL A 30 -11.36 -27.95 37.66
N GLY A 31 -12.03 -26.92 38.20
CA GLY A 31 -11.37 -25.84 38.95
C GLY A 31 -10.72 -26.31 40.24
N ARG A 32 -11.32 -27.30 40.93
CA ARG A 32 -10.73 -27.91 42.14
C ARG A 32 -9.57 -28.85 41.80
N VAL A 33 -9.63 -29.57 40.69
CA VAL A 33 -8.53 -30.44 40.22
C VAL A 33 -7.29 -29.62 39.80
N LEU A 34 -7.48 -28.50 39.11
CA LEU A 34 -6.39 -27.56 38.74
C LEU A 34 -5.75 -26.86 39.94
N GLN A 35 -6.52 -26.63 41.01
CA GLN A 35 -6.01 -26.03 42.25
C GLN A 35 -5.25 -27.06 43.10
N ALA A 36 -5.65 -28.34 43.05
CA ALA A 36 -4.93 -29.44 43.68
C ALA A 36 -3.60 -29.75 42.97
N SER A 37 -3.55 -29.71 41.63
CA SER A 37 -2.31 -29.97 40.86
C SER A 37 -1.26 -28.86 41.01
N ARG A 38 -1.69 -27.63 41.33
CA ARG A 38 -0.80 -26.49 41.61
C ARG A 38 -0.10 -26.58 42.97
N ARG A 39 -0.65 -27.34 43.93
CA ARG A 39 -0.01 -27.56 45.24
C ARG A 39 1.06 -28.65 45.23
N SER A 40 1.11 -29.49 44.19
CA SER A 40 2.05 -30.62 44.07
C SER A 40 3.27 -30.34 43.19
N GLY A 41 3.59 -29.08 42.89
CA GLY A 41 4.84 -28.69 42.22
C GLY A 41 4.99 -29.12 40.75
N TYR A 42 3.92 -29.53 40.09
CA TYR A 42 3.96 -29.90 38.67
C TYR A 42 3.41 -28.76 37.80
N THR A 43 4.30 -27.98 37.19
CA THR A 43 3.95 -26.96 36.20
C THR A 43 3.93 -27.61 34.82
N PRO A 44 2.77 -27.74 34.13
CA PRO A 44 2.82 -28.06 32.72
C PRO A 44 3.39 -26.84 32.00
N LEU A 45 4.45 -27.07 31.22
CA LEU A 45 4.99 -26.12 30.25
C LEU A 45 3.83 -25.41 29.54
N GLY A 46 3.85 -24.08 29.58
CA GLY A 46 2.75 -23.24 29.10
C GLY A 46 2.33 -23.63 27.69
N ARG A 47 1.10 -24.16 27.55
CA ARG A 47 0.43 -24.23 26.26
C ARG A 47 0.15 -22.79 25.83
N GLY A 48 0.95 -22.30 24.89
CA GLY A 48 0.59 -21.14 24.10
C GLY A 48 -0.85 -21.26 23.61
N ARG A 49 -1.57 -20.14 23.64
CA ARG A 49 -2.97 -20.03 23.22
C ARG A 49 -3.10 -20.59 21.80
N ALA A 50 -3.58 -21.82 21.65
CA ALA A 50 -3.88 -22.39 20.35
C ALA A 50 -5.05 -21.60 19.75
N GLY A 51 -4.74 -20.63 18.89
CA GLY A 51 -5.73 -20.02 18.01
C GLY A 51 -6.33 -21.11 17.14
N GLY A 52 -7.65 -21.04 16.88
CA GLY A 52 -8.38 -22.05 16.11
C GLY A 52 -7.63 -22.44 14.83
N GLY A 53 -7.23 -23.72 14.74
CA GLY A 53 -6.55 -24.26 13.58
C GLY A 53 -7.46 -24.26 12.35
N THR A 54 -6.87 -24.43 11.17
CA THR A 54 -7.57 -24.51 9.87
C THR A 54 -8.50 -25.74 9.72
N GLY A 55 -8.71 -26.51 10.79
CA GLY A 55 -9.41 -27.80 10.78
C GLY A 55 -8.53 -28.93 10.22
N HIS A 56 -9.16 -30.04 9.83
CA HIS A 56 -8.50 -31.18 9.17
C HIS A 56 -8.20 -30.94 7.68
N LEU A 57 -8.60 -29.78 7.14
CA LEU A 57 -8.50 -29.45 5.72
C LEU A 57 -7.19 -28.73 5.36
N GLY A 58 -6.40 -28.28 6.34
CA GLY A 58 -5.14 -27.59 6.11
C GLY A 58 -4.02 -28.54 5.69
N ARG A 59 -3.51 -28.36 4.47
CA ARG A 59 -2.31 -29.05 3.95
C ARG A 59 -1.03 -28.48 4.55
N GLY A 60 0.04 -29.27 4.58
CA GLY A 60 1.38 -28.85 5.05
C GLY A 60 1.63 -28.89 6.56
N LYS A 61 0.65 -29.32 7.36
CA LYS A 61 0.75 -29.34 8.83
C LYS A 61 1.96 -30.14 9.36
N HIS A 62 2.29 -31.26 8.73
CA HIS A 62 3.44 -32.09 9.14
C HIS A 62 4.78 -31.54 8.65
N ALA A 63 4.78 -30.81 7.52
CA ALA A 63 5.97 -30.17 6.99
C ALA A 63 6.41 -28.95 7.81
N ALA A 64 5.46 -28.23 8.42
CA ALA A 64 5.74 -27.06 9.26
C ALA A 64 6.71 -27.34 10.43
N PHE A 65 6.80 -28.59 10.89
CA PHE A 65 7.64 -29.00 12.02
C PHE A 65 9.02 -29.55 11.63
N ARG A 66 9.37 -29.60 10.33
CA ARG A 66 10.64 -30.23 9.87
C ARG A 66 11.87 -29.32 9.95
N GLY A 67 11.70 -28.00 10.06
CA GLY A 67 12.82 -27.05 10.17
C GLY A 67 13.01 -26.55 11.60
N SER A 68 14.17 -26.84 12.22
CA SER A 68 14.57 -26.17 13.46
C SER A 68 15.34 -24.90 13.13
N PRO A 69 14.97 -23.72 13.66
CA PRO A 69 15.74 -22.50 13.44
C PRO A 69 17.16 -22.67 14.02
N HIS A 70 18.17 -22.50 13.20
CA HIS A 70 19.57 -22.47 13.65
C HIS A 70 20.11 -21.03 13.60
N ALA A 71 20.90 -20.64 14.60
CA ALA A 71 21.38 -19.25 14.74
C ALA A 71 22.19 -18.73 13.54
N PHE A 72 22.81 -19.66 12.79
CA PHE A 72 23.64 -19.39 11.63
C PHE A 72 22.91 -19.56 10.29
N GLN A 73 21.61 -19.91 10.29
CA GLN A 73 20.85 -19.94 9.05
C GLN A 73 20.70 -18.54 8.46
N ARG A 74 20.66 -18.48 7.13
CA ARG A 74 20.27 -17.29 6.37
C ARG A 74 18.83 -16.92 6.72
N ARG A 75 18.50 -15.64 6.60
CA ARG A 75 17.19 -15.12 7.01
C ARG A 75 16.37 -14.77 5.78
N VAL A 76 15.11 -15.17 5.82
CA VAL A 76 14.12 -14.82 4.80
C VAL A 76 12.88 -14.29 5.50
N ILE A 77 12.39 -13.15 5.04
CA ILE A 77 11.09 -12.61 5.43
C ILE A 77 10.08 -13.12 4.43
N ILE A 78 9.01 -13.74 4.93
CA ILE A 78 7.84 -14.10 4.12
C ILE A 78 6.65 -13.38 4.68
N LYS A 79 6.00 -12.58 3.84
CA LYS A 79 4.67 -12.04 4.10
C LYS A 79 3.66 -12.77 3.22
N ALA A 80 2.50 -13.07 3.77
CA ALA A 80 1.47 -13.85 3.09
C ALA A 80 0.09 -13.22 3.28
N ARG A 81 -0.72 -13.21 2.23
CA ARG A 81 -2.12 -12.79 2.27
C ARG A 81 -2.99 -13.73 1.46
N VAL A 82 -4.17 -14.06 1.99
CA VAL A 82 -5.22 -14.77 1.26
C VAL A 82 -6.23 -13.75 0.75
N VAL A 83 -6.36 -13.63 -0.56
CA VAL A 83 -7.24 -12.65 -1.21
C VAL A 83 -8.43 -13.37 -1.81
N ARG A 84 -9.64 -13.04 -1.32
CA ARG A 84 -10.88 -13.66 -1.77
C ARG A 84 -11.49 -12.88 -2.93
N HIS A 85 -12.00 -13.58 -3.95
CA HIS A 85 -12.64 -12.94 -5.09
C HIS A 85 -14.15 -12.71 -4.88
N GLY A 86 -14.78 -13.46 -3.97
CA GLY A 86 -16.19 -13.33 -3.59
C GLY A 86 -16.44 -12.91 -2.14
N GLY A 87 -17.56 -12.20 -1.90
CA GLY A 87 -18.09 -11.87 -0.56
C GLY A 87 -18.28 -10.37 -0.28
N SER A 88 -18.97 -10.04 0.83
CA SER A 88 -19.39 -8.65 1.16
C SER A 88 -18.29 -7.76 1.74
N ARG A 89 -17.16 -8.35 2.17
CA ARG A 89 -16.11 -7.68 2.97
C ARG A 89 -14.76 -7.47 2.29
N PHE A 90 -14.46 -8.15 1.18
CA PHE A 90 -13.15 -8.03 0.52
C PHE A 90 -13.31 -8.24 -0.99
N ARG A 91 -13.42 -7.14 -1.74
CA ARG A 91 -13.11 -7.12 -3.18
C ARG A 91 -11.80 -6.35 -3.27
N SER A 92 -10.69 -7.06 -3.47
CA SER A 92 -9.44 -6.41 -3.88
C SER A 92 -9.63 -5.78 -5.26
N ALA A 93 -8.70 -4.90 -5.66
CA ALA A 93 -8.53 -4.55 -7.07
C ALA A 93 -8.51 -5.83 -7.95
N PRO A 94 -9.01 -5.76 -9.20
CA PRO A 94 -8.94 -6.89 -10.15
C PRO A 94 -7.51 -7.44 -10.21
N LEU A 95 -7.35 -8.76 -10.16
CA LEU A 95 -6.04 -9.41 -10.12
C LEU A 95 -5.13 -8.96 -11.28
N ALA A 96 -5.70 -8.81 -12.48
CA ALA A 96 -5.02 -8.28 -13.66
C ALA A 96 -4.36 -6.91 -13.41
N ARG A 97 -5.04 -5.98 -12.72
CA ARG A 97 -4.47 -4.66 -12.41
C ARG A 97 -3.33 -4.76 -11.38
N HIS A 98 -3.43 -5.70 -10.43
CA HIS A 98 -2.34 -5.92 -9.48
C HIS A 98 -1.11 -6.49 -10.18
N ILE A 99 -1.29 -7.45 -11.08
CA ILE A 99 -0.22 -8.02 -11.92
C ILE A 99 0.45 -6.93 -12.76
N ALA A 100 -0.34 -6.15 -13.52
CA ALA A 100 0.18 -5.06 -14.34
C ALA A 100 0.92 -3.98 -13.51
N TYR A 101 0.54 -3.79 -12.24
CA TYR A 101 1.30 -2.94 -11.34
C TYR A 101 2.66 -3.56 -10.99
N LEU A 102 2.69 -4.84 -10.61
CA LEU A 102 3.92 -5.52 -10.22
C LEU A 102 4.93 -5.59 -11.38
N GLU A 103 4.47 -5.75 -12.62
CA GLU A 103 5.35 -5.70 -13.80
C GLU A 103 5.89 -4.29 -14.04
N ARG A 104 5.03 -3.27 -13.93
CA ARG A 104 5.41 -1.88 -14.18
C ARG A 104 6.37 -1.32 -13.14
N ASP A 105 6.18 -1.66 -11.87
CA ASP A 105 7.01 -1.15 -10.77
C ASP A 105 8.24 -2.02 -10.56
N GLY A 106 8.22 -3.26 -11.01
CA GLY A 106 9.36 -4.16 -10.92
C GLY A 106 10.47 -3.80 -11.89
N VAL A 107 11.71 -3.86 -11.41
CA VAL A 107 12.91 -3.83 -12.25
C VAL A 107 13.71 -5.08 -11.95
N THR A 108 14.17 -5.79 -12.97
CA THR A 108 15.04 -6.97 -12.85
C THR A 108 16.47 -6.57 -12.47
N ARG A 109 17.32 -7.56 -12.16
CA ARG A 109 18.72 -7.34 -11.76
C ARG A 109 19.54 -6.53 -12.78
N ASP A 110 19.27 -6.70 -14.06
CA ASP A 110 19.93 -6.05 -15.19
C ASP A 110 19.33 -4.68 -15.56
N GLY A 111 18.31 -4.22 -14.84
CA GLY A 111 17.69 -2.92 -15.05
C GLY A 111 16.55 -2.91 -16.08
N SER A 112 16.13 -4.07 -16.59
CA SER A 112 14.99 -4.19 -17.49
C SER A 112 13.64 -4.21 -16.73
N ASP A 113 12.54 -4.00 -17.46
CA ASP A 113 11.19 -4.06 -16.89
C ASP A 113 10.90 -5.49 -16.41
N ALA A 114 10.33 -5.63 -15.21
CA ALA A 114 10.07 -6.95 -14.67
C ALA A 114 8.91 -7.65 -15.37
N GLN A 115 9.13 -8.91 -15.71
CA GLN A 115 8.14 -9.78 -16.34
C GLN A 115 7.72 -10.89 -15.38
N MET A 116 6.47 -11.32 -15.48
CA MET A 116 6.00 -12.50 -14.78
C MET A 116 6.71 -13.75 -15.31
N PHE A 117 7.06 -14.66 -14.41
CA PHE A 117 7.60 -15.99 -14.71
C PHE A 117 6.83 -17.07 -13.94
N ASP A 118 6.94 -18.32 -14.38
CA ASP A 118 6.33 -19.47 -13.70
C ASP A 118 7.34 -20.63 -13.51
N ALA A 119 6.82 -21.83 -13.21
CA ALA A 119 7.62 -23.03 -12.99
C ALA A 119 8.48 -23.44 -14.19
N SER A 120 8.08 -23.06 -15.42
CA SER A 120 8.66 -23.57 -16.67
C SER A 120 9.14 -22.47 -17.62
N SER A 121 8.59 -21.27 -17.53
CA SER A 121 8.89 -20.13 -18.41
C SER A 121 9.41 -18.94 -17.62
N ASP A 122 10.31 -18.17 -18.25
CA ASP A 122 10.81 -16.88 -17.75
C ASP A 122 9.93 -15.69 -18.14
N GLU A 123 8.96 -15.90 -19.02
CA GLU A 123 7.98 -14.91 -19.46
C GLU A 123 6.61 -15.58 -19.60
N VAL A 124 5.60 -15.04 -18.90
CA VAL A 124 4.22 -15.52 -18.98
C VAL A 124 3.22 -14.38 -19.01
N ASP A 125 2.09 -14.62 -19.68
CA ASP A 125 0.98 -13.68 -19.72
C ASP A 125 0.25 -13.64 -18.37
N GLY A 126 0.46 -12.54 -17.64
CA GLY A 126 -0.18 -12.28 -16.37
C GLY A 126 -1.70 -12.08 -16.46
N ASP A 127 -2.23 -11.55 -17.57
CA ASP A 127 -3.68 -11.42 -17.79
C ASP A 127 -4.31 -12.80 -18.00
N ALA A 128 -3.62 -13.71 -18.68
CA ALA A 128 -4.06 -15.10 -18.80
C ALA A 128 -4.12 -15.81 -17.44
N PHE A 129 -3.15 -15.58 -16.55
CA PHE A 129 -3.21 -16.07 -15.16
C PHE A 129 -4.39 -15.45 -14.39
N ALA A 130 -4.61 -14.14 -14.54
CA ALA A 130 -5.73 -13.45 -13.90
C ALA A 130 -7.09 -14.01 -14.33
N ALA A 131 -7.25 -14.30 -15.63
CA ALA A 131 -8.45 -14.90 -16.18
C ALA A 131 -8.71 -16.30 -15.62
N ARG A 132 -7.67 -17.14 -15.47
CA ARG A 132 -7.81 -18.47 -14.83
C ARG A 132 -8.30 -18.36 -13.39
N CYS A 133 -7.94 -17.29 -12.68
CA CYS A 133 -8.32 -17.08 -11.29
C CYS A 133 -9.70 -16.44 -11.10
N GLU A 134 -10.43 -16.05 -12.15
CA GLU A 134 -11.65 -15.22 -12.04
C GLU A 134 -12.75 -15.87 -11.20
N ASP A 135 -12.95 -17.18 -11.38
CA ASP A 135 -13.98 -17.97 -10.69
C ASP A 135 -13.48 -18.63 -9.40
N ASP A 136 -12.22 -18.44 -9.03
CA ASP A 136 -11.68 -19.03 -7.83
C ASP A 136 -12.29 -18.40 -6.57
N ARG A 137 -12.33 -19.15 -5.47
CA ARG A 137 -12.75 -18.59 -4.20
C ARG A 137 -11.75 -17.54 -3.69
N HIS A 138 -10.47 -17.82 -3.87
CA HIS A 138 -9.35 -17.00 -3.41
C HIS A 138 -8.08 -17.28 -4.20
N HIS A 139 -7.08 -16.42 -4.03
CA HIS A 139 -5.69 -16.68 -4.37
C HIS A 139 -4.80 -16.31 -3.18
N PHE A 140 -3.55 -16.76 -3.20
CA PHE A 140 -2.53 -16.39 -2.23
C PHE A 140 -1.55 -15.39 -2.85
N ARG A 141 -1.15 -14.40 -2.07
CA ARG A 141 -0.06 -13.49 -2.39
C ARG A 141 1.04 -13.70 -1.36
N PHE A 142 2.24 -13.98 -1.83
CA PHE A 142 3.44 -14.03 -1.01
C PHE A 142 4.42 -12.97 -1.46
N ILE A 143 5.12 -12.38 -0.50
CA ILE A 143 6.34 -11.62 -0.74
C ILE A 143 7.45 -12.35 -0.01
N VAL A 144 8.45 -12.79 -0.76
CA VAL A 144 9.61 -13.54 -0.28
C VAL A 144 10.84 -12.65 -0.40
N SER A 145 11.42 -12.28 0.73
CA SER A 145 12.56 -11.35 0.80
C SER A 145 13.72 -11.98 1.58
N PRO A 146 14.68 -12.62 0.89
CA PRO A 146 15.96 -13.01 1.49
C PRO A 146 16.74 -11.77 1.98
N GLU A 147 17.33 -11.83 3.17
CA GLU A 147 18.13 -10.71 3.71
C GLU A 147 19.37 -10.43 2.84
N ASP A 148 19.93 -11.49 2.24
CA ASP A 148 21.14 -11.46 1.41
C ASP A 148 20.82 -11.64 -0.08
N ALA A 149 19.63 -11.23 -0.53
CA ALA A 149 19.14 -11.46 -1.90
C ALA A 149 20.08 -10.95 -3.01
N SER A 150 20.84 -9.88 -2.74
CA SER A 150 21.80 -9.31 -3.69
C SER A 150 23.04 -10.19 -3.92
N GLU A 151 23.36 -11.07 -2.98
CA GLU A 151 24.47 -12.03 -3.07
C GLU A 151 24.04 -13.32 -3.80
N MET A 152 22.74 -13.56 -3.94
CA MET A 152 22.20 -14.72 -4.64
C MET A 152 22.46 -14.64 -6.14
N ALA A 153 22.69 -15.80 -6.76
CA ALA A 153 22.93 -15.92 -8.18
C ALA A 153 21.66 -15.62 -8.99
N ASP A 154 20.54 -16.26 -8.61
CA ASP A 154 19.29 -16.20 -9.35
C ASP A 154 18.06 -16.34 -8.42
N LEU A 155 17.32 -15.25 -8.24
CA LEU A 155 16.09 -15.24 -7.44
C LEU A 155 14.95 -16.03 -8.09
N ARG A 156 14.92 -16.16 -9.42
CA ARG A 156 13.89 -16.93 -10.13
C ARG A 156 14.10 -18.43 -9.92
N ALA A 157 15.34 -18.90 -10.06
CA ALA A 157 15.70 -20.28 -9.75
C ALA A 157 15.37 -20.63 -8.30
N PHE A 158 15.78 -19.79 -7.34
CA PHE A 158 15.41 -19.92 -5.93
C PHE A 158 13.89 -20.02 -5.71
N THR A 159 13.12 -19.19 -6.42
CA THR A 159 11.65 -19.17 -6.28
C THR A 159 11.03 -20.46 -6.81
N ARG A 160 11.50 -20.98 -7.95
CA ARG A 160 11.03 -22.27 -8.51
C ARG A 160 11.27 -23.42 -7.53
N GLU A 161 12.48 -23.53 -7.01
CA GLU A 161 12.84 -24.56 -6.03
C GLU A 161 12.01 -24.45 -4.74
N LEU A 162 11.78 -23.23 -4.24
CA LEU A 162 10.93 -23.00 -3.08
C LEU A 162 9.48 -23.44 -3.31
N LEU A 163 8.93 -23.19 -4.50
CA LEU A 163 7.56 -23.57 -4.83
C LEU A 163 7.41 -25.05 -5.16
N GLU A 164 8.47 -25.71 -5.61
CA GLU A 164 8.55 -27.17 -5.68
C GLU A 164 8.55 -27.81 -4.29
N ASP A 165 9.35 -27.29 -3.35
CA ASP A 165 9.33 -27.73 -1.95
C ASP A 165 7.93 -27.54 -1.35
N MET A 166 7.30 -26.40 -1.65
CA MET A 166 5.96 -26.09 -1.20
C MET A 166 4.91 -27.04 -1.81
N ALA A 167 4.98 -27.34 -3.09
CA ALA A 167 4.09 -28.30 -3.74
C ALA A 167 4.21 -29.69 -3.10
N SER A 168 5.45 -30.13 -2.82
CA SER A 168 5.74 -31.40 -2.14
C SER A 168 5.21 -31.42 -0.70
N ASP A 169 5.46 -30.35 0.08
CA ASP A 169 5.00 -30.24 1.46
C ASP A 169 3.46 -30.18 1.57
N LEU A 170 2.79 -29.63 0.56
CA LEU A 170 1.33 -29.51 0.49
C LEU A 170 0.65 -30.72 -0.17
N ASP A 171 1.41 -31.65 -0.75
CA ASP A 171 0.90 -32.80 -1.48
C ASP A 171 -0.07 -32.41 -2.61
N THR A 172 0.32 -31.42 -3.41
CA THR A 172 -0.44 -30.95 -4.58
C THR A 172 0.43 -30.13 -5.52
N SER A 173 0.12 -30.13 -6.82
CA SER A 173 0.65 -29.12 -7.73
C SER A 173 0.10 -27.73 -7.39
N LEU A 174 0.87 -26.70 -7.78
CA LEU A 174 0.54 -25.29 -7.60
C LEU A 174 0.56 -24.60 -8.97
N ASP A 175 -0.51 -23.88 -9.32
CA ASP A 175 -0.55 -22.93 -10.44
C ASP A 175 -0.17 -21.56 -9.89
N TRP A 176 0.94 -21.00 -10.35
CA TRP A 176 1.51 -19.77 -9.81
C TRP A 176 2.23 -18.94 -10.86
N VAL A 177 2.30 -17.64 -10.62
CA VAL A 177 3.18 -16.70 -11.33
C VAL A 177 3.93 -15.85 -10.32
N ALA A 178 5.13 -15.41 -10.68
CA ALA A 178 5.97 -14.61 -9.82
C ALA A 178 6.70 -13.52 -10.60
N VAL A 179 7.17 -12.50 -9.88
CA VAL A 179 8.01 -11.44 -10.42
C VAL A 179 9.01 -10.98 -9.37
N ASP A 180 10.26 -10.81 -9.77
CA ASP A 180 11.36 -10.37 -8.91
C ASP A 180 11.62 -8.87 -9.07
N HIS A 181 11.76 -8.16 -7.94
CA HIS A 181 11.96 -6.71 -7.88
C HIS A 181 13.32 -6.37 -7.27
N TRP A 182 14.14 -5.61 -8.00
CA TRP A 182 15.49 -5.17 -7.61
C TRP A 182 15.62 -3.65 -7.40
N ASN A 183 14.57 -2.89 -7.67
CA ASN A 183 14.53 -1.42 -7.54
C ASN A 183 14.27 -0.93 -6.10
N THR A 184 14.22 -1.83 -5.12
CA THR A 184 14.02 -1.53 -3.70
C THR A 184 15.32 -1.72 -2.90
N ASP A 185 15.37 -1.21 -1.67
CA ASP A 185 16.55 -1.36 -0.78
C ASP A 185 16.91 -2.84 -0.54
N ASN A 186 15.95 -3.77 -0.68
CA ASN A 186 16.17 -5.22 -0.53
C ASN A 186 15.43 -5.98 -1.65
N PRO A 187 16.14 -6.64 -2.58
CA PRO A 187 15.50 -7.42 -3.63
C PRO A 187 14.56 -8.49 -3.06
N HIS A 188 13.41 -8.68 -3.69
CA HIS A 188 12.39 -9.61 -3.24
C HIS A 188 11.53 -10.11 -4.39
N VAL A 189 10.78 -11.18 -4.13
CA VAL A 189 9.93 -11.83 -5.13
C VAL A 189 8.48 -11.80 -4.68
N HIS A 190 7.61 -11.32 -5.57
CA HIS A 190 6.17 -11.47 -5.45
C HIS A 190 5.75 -12.79 -6.06
N VAL A 191 5.00 -13.60 -5.31
CA VAL A 191 4.46 -14.87 -5.78
C VAL A 191 2.94 -14.87 -5.63
N LEU A 192 2.24 -15.10 -6.73
CA LEU A 192 0.80 -15.25 -6.79
C LEU A 192 0.49 -16.73 -7.01
N VAL A 193 -0.18 -17.39 -6.06
CA VAL A 193 -0.56 -18.79 -6.15
C VAL A 193 -2.08 -18.91 -6.22
N ARG A 194 -2.56 -19.64 -7.22
CA ARG A 194 -3.99 -19.92 -7.41
C ARG A 194 -4.57 -20.67 -6.20
N GLY A 195 -5.81 -20.37 -5.83
CA GLY A 195 -6.46 -20.99 -4.66
C GLY A 195 -7.10 -22.34 -4.96
N VAL A 196 -6.64 -23.06 -5.98
CA VAL A 196 -7.20 -24.32 -6.47
C VAL A 196 -6.11 -25.40 -6.44
N ALA A 197 -6.45 -26.55 -5.90
CA ALA A 197 -5.59 -27.73 -5.84
C ALA A 197 -5.65 -28.56 -7.13
N SER A 198 -4.71 -29.50 -7.27
CA SER A 198 -4.66 -30.46 -8.39
C SER A 198 -5.93 -31.29 -8.61
N ASP A 199 -6.73 -31.47 -7.56
CA ASP A 199 -8.03 -32.18 -7.61
C ASP A 199 -9.22 -31.25 -7.93
N GLY A 200 -8.96 -29.99 -8.28
CA GLY A 200 -9.96 -28.97 -8.62
C GLY A 200 -10.68 -28.36 -7.41
N ARG A 201 -10.35 -28.77 -6.17
CA ARG A 201 -10.95 -28.20 -4.95
C ARG A 201 -10.18 -26.98 -4.47
N ASP A 202 -10.78 -26.23 -3.54
CA ASP A 202 -10.13 -25.11 -2.87
C ASP A 202 -8.82 -25.54 -2.18
N LEU A 203 -7.70 -24.92 -2.55
CA LEU A 203 -6.44 -25.05 -1.85
C LEU A 203 -6.52 -24.35 -0.48
N VAL A 204 -6.43 -25.14 0.59
CA VAL A 204 -6.37 -24.66 1.97
C VAL A 204 -5.01 -25.02 2.57
N ILE A 205 -4.17 -24.01 2.77
CA ILE A 205 -2.85 -24.16 3.37
C ILE A 205 -2.96 -23.95 4.89
N ASP A 206 -2.35 -24.83 5.68
CA ASP A 206 -2.37 -24.68 7.13
C ASP A 206 -1.64 -23.40 7.57
N ARG A 207 -2.18 -22.77 8.62
CA ARG A 207 -1.62 -21.53 9.17
C ARG A 207 -0.17 -21.71 9.62
N SER A 208 0.18 -22.85 10.24
CA SER A 208 1.55 -23.11 10.70
C SER A 208 2.53 -23.25 9.55
N TYR A 209 2.08 -23.80 8.42
CA TYR A 209 2.90 -23.89 7.22
C TYR A 209 3.18 -22.50 6.63
N ILE A 210 2.15 -21.66 6.48
CA ILE A 210 2.33 -20.27 6.03
C ILE A 210 3.20 -19.49 7.01
N SER A 211 2.94 -19.63 8.32
CA SER A 211 3.61 -18.81 9.32
C SER A 211 5.04 -19.23 9.59
N GLU A 212 5.42 -20.49 9.41
CA GLU A 212 6.72 -21.05 9.80
C GLU A 212 7.32 -21.96 8.72
N GLY A 213 6.55 -22.94 8.20
CA GLY A 213 7.04 -23.95 7.26
C GLY A 213 7.66 -23.39 5.97
N MET A 214 6.93 -22.55 5.24
CA MET A 214 7.42 -21.94 3.99
C MET A 214 8.68 -21.09 4.24
N ARG A 215 8.75 -20.41 5.39
CA ARG A 215 9.93 -19.62 5.76
C ARG A 215 11.13 -20.53 6.04
N ALA A 216 10.93 -21.63 6.75
CA ALA A 216 11.99 -22.60 7.01
C ALA A 216 12.58 -23.13 5.70
N ARG A 217 11.73 -23.53 4.73
CA ARG A 217 12.17 -23.95 3.39
C ARG A 217 13.00 -22.89 2.67
N ALA A 218 12.49 -21.65 2.65
CA ALA A 218 13.21 -20.55 2.04
C ALA A 218 14.57 -20.30 2.71
N GLN A 219 14.65 -20.36 4.05
CA GLN A 219 15.91 -20.19 4.77
C GLN A 219 16.89 -21.34 4.52
N GLU A 220 16.42 -22.58 4.42
CA GLU A 220 17.22 -23.74 4.05
C GLU A 220 17.85 -23.54 2.67
N ARG A 221 17.05 -23.16 1.66
CA ARG A 221 17.50 -22.91 0.28
C ARG A 221 18.58 -21.82 0.21
N VAL A 222 18.34 -20.66 0.81
CA VAL A 222 19.34 -19.57 0.84
C VAL A 222 20.61 -19.99 1.58
N THR A 223 20.49 -20.81 2.63
CA THR A 223 21.65 -21.33 3.38
C THR A 223 22.44 -22.36 2.57
N VAL A 224 21.78 -23.16 1.72
CA VAL A 224 22.45 -24.10 0.81
C VAL A 224 23.25 -23.33 -0.24
N GLU A 225 22.69 -22.25 -0.79
CA GLU A 225 23.35 -21.44 -1.83
C GLU A 225 24.51 -20.59 -1.28
N LEU A 226 24.26 -19.80 -0.22
CA LEU A 226 25.21 -18.80 0.30
C LEU A 226 26.02 -19.29 1.50
N GLY A 227 25.80 -20.52 1.95
CA GLY A 227 26.34 -21.04 3.20
C GLY A 227 25.72 -20.40 4.46
N PRO A 228 26.09 -20.90 5.66
CA PRO A 228 25.67 -20.32 6.93
C PRO A 228 26.28 -18.93 7.15
N ARG A 229 25.56 -18.07 7.86
CA ARG A 229 26.03 -16.74 8.28
C ARG A 229 27.21 -16.89 9.23
N SER A 230 28.22 -16.03 9.10
CA SER A 230 29.32 -16.01 10.07
C SER A 230 28.91 -15.29 11.35
N GLU A 231 29.62 -15.55 12.45
CA GLU A 231 29.44 -14.78 13.71
C GLU A 231 29.66 -13.28 13.50
N ARG A 232 30.58 -12.90 12.61
CA ARG A 232 30.87 -11.49 12.29
C ARG A 232 29.67 -10.82 11.62
N ASP A 233 29.01 -11.50 10.69
CA ASP A 233 27.84 -10.97 9.99
C ASP A 233 26.67 -10.79 10.97
N ILE A 234 26.47 -11.77 11.86
CA ILE A 234 25.47 -11.71 12.92
C ILE A 234 25.73 -10.50 13.84
N GLN A 235 26.98 -10.32 14.28
CA GLN A 235 27.37 -9.19 15.14
C GLN A 235 27.17 -7.84 14.44
N GLN A 236 27.51 -7.74 13.15
CA GLN A 236 27.33 -6.50 12.39
C GLN A 236 25.85 -6.16 12.18
N ALA A 237 25.01 -7.16 11.90
CA ALA A 237 23.56 -6.97 11.79
C ALA A 237 22.96 -6.47 13.12
N LEU A 238 23.31 -7.11 14.24
CA LEU A 238 22.83 -6.69 15.57
C LEU A 238 23.32 -5.29 15.95
N ARG A 239 24.56 -4.91 15.60
CA ARG A 239 25.07 -3.53 15.79
C ARG A 239 24.19 -2.50 15.09
N ARG A 240 23.77 -2.76 13.84
CA ARG A 240 22.89 -1.85 13.08
C ARG A 240 21.50 -1.72 13.72
N GLU A 241 21.01 -2.75 14.40
CA GLU A 241 19.71 -2.72 15.08
C GLU A 241 19.71 -1.89 16.38
N VAL A 242 20.86 -1.70 17.04
CA VAL A 242 20.95 -0.98 18.33
C VAL A 242 20.38 0.43 18.23
N ASP A 243 20.80 1.20 17.22
CA ASP A 243 20.41 2.61 17.04
C ASP A 243 19.24 2.80 16.08
N ALA A 244 18.63 1.72 15.58
CA ALA A 244 17.59 1.82 14.56
C ALA A 244 16.27 2.37 15.12
N GLU A 245 15.73 3.44 14.53
CA GLU A 245 14.44 4.03 14.91
C GLU A 245 13.24 3.24 14.32
N ARG A 246 13.26 1.90 14.47
CA ARG A 246 12.21 0.99 14.00
C ARG A 246 12.13 -0.24 14.89
N TRP A 247 11.08 -1.05 14.74
CA TRP A 247 10.97 -2.34 15.44
C TRP A 247 11.98 -3.36 14.92
N THR A 248 12.78 -3.96 15.80
CA THR A 248 13.91 -4.84 15.45
C THR A 248 13.82 -6.23 16.09
N SER A 249 14.82 -7.08 15.85
CA SER A 249 14.93 -8.36 16.54
C SER A 249 15.35 -8.19 18.01
N LEU A 250 16.16 -7.16 18.32
CA LEU A 250 16.53 -6.82 19.69
C LEU A 250 15.32 -6.44 20.54
N ASP A 251 14.36 -5.70 19.98
CA ASP A 251 13.14 -5.30 20.70
C ASP A 251 12.27 -6.50 21.07
N ARG A 252 12.08 -7.46 20.15
CA ARG A 252 11.40 -8.73 20.43
C ARG A 252 12.10 -9.53 21.54
N ARG A 253 13.43 -9.54 21.54
CA ARG A 253 14.21 -10.22 22.59
C ARG A 253 14.02 -9.56 23.95
N LEU A 254 14.05 -8.22 24.01
CA LEU A 254 13.77 -7.47 25.23
C LEU A 254 12.36 -7.75 25.74
N GLN A 255 11.36 -7.71 24.85
CA GLN A 255 9.96 -7.98 25.20
C GLN A 255 9.73 -9.40 25.70
N ASN A 256 10.41 -10.40 25.12
CA ASN A 256 10.33 -11.80 25.56
C ASN A 256 11.06 -12.06 26.89
N GLN A 257 12.01 -11.20 27.27
CA GLN A 257 12.73 -11.28 28.57
C GLN A 257 12.03 -10.48 29.68
N ARG A 258 10.90 -9.85 29.37
CA ARG A 258 10.12 -9.09 30.33
C ARG A 258 9.51 -10.04 31.36
N ASP A 259 9.68 -9.72 32.64
CA ASP A 259 9.02 -10.43 33.72
C ASP A 259 7.53 -10.05 33.86
N ASP A 260 6.85 -10.68 34.83
CA ASP A 260 5.44 -10.42 35.13
C ASP A 260 5.17 -8.98 35.61
N LEU A 261 6.20 -8.28 36.09
CA LEU A 261 6.13 -6.89 36.55
C LEU A 261 6.43 -5.89 35.42
N GLY A 262 6.72 -6.37 34.21
CA GLY A 262 7.00 -5.51 33.07
C GLY A 262 8.47 -5.08 32.94
N VAL A 263 9.36 -5.62 33.79
CA VAL A 263 10.77 -5.25 33.86
C VAL A 263 11.61 -6.23 33.04
N VAL A 264 12.56 -5.69 32.29
CA VAL A 264 13.61 -6.46 31.61
C VAL A 264 14.87 -6.35 32.44
N ASP A 265 15.32 -7.49 32.98
CA ASP A 265 16.57 -7.58 33.73
C ASP A 265 17.71 -8.08 32.83
N LEU A 266 18.64 -7.18 32.52
CA LEU A 266 19.85 -7.47 31.77
C LEU A 266 21.07 -7.48 32.69
N SER A 267 20.93 -7.77 33.99
CA SER A 267 22.05 -7.94 34.91
C SER A 267 22.95 -9.14 34.53
N PRO A 268 24.22 -9.19 34.97
CA PRO A 268 25.11 -10.28 34.61
C PRO A 268 24.65 -11.59 35.26
N GLU A 269 24.20 -12.56 34.47
CA GLU A 269 24.10 -13.96 34.90
C GLU A 269 25.38 -14.72 34.53
N ALA A 270 25.69 -15.80 35.27
CA ALA A 270 26.94 -16.56 35.19
C ALA A 270 27.21 -17.27 33.84
N ASP A 271 26.29 -17.19 32.88
CA ASP A 271 26.30 -18.00 31.65
C ASP A 271 26.96 -17.28 30.46
N ALA A 272 28.02 -17.89 29.92
CA ALA A 272 28.94 -17.27 28.97
C ALA A 272 28.29 -16.93 27.61
N THR A 273 27.35 -17.75 27.16
CA THR A 273 26.68 -17.64 25.84
C THR A 273 25.73 -16.44 25.78
N ARG A 274 25.16 -16.02 26.93
CA ARG A 274 24.30 -14.83 27.03
C ARG A 274 25.10 -13.53 26.93
N ARG A 275 26.42 -13.55 27.20
CA ARG A 275 27.27 -12.35 27.23
C ARG A 275 27.44 -11.66 25.87
N SER A 276 27.52 -12.43 24.78
CA SER A 276 27.79 -11.89 23.42
C SER A 276 26.64 -11.03 22.88
N ASN A 277 25.39 -11.40 23.15
CA ASN A 277 24.20 -10.64 22.72
C ASN A 277 23.76 -9.57 23.74
N ARG A 278 24.18 -9.69 25.00
CA ARG A 278 23.77 -8.78 26.09
C ARG A 278 24.21 -7.34 25.87
N ALA A 279 25.41 -7.13 25.31
CA ALA A 279 25.89 -5.79 24.99
C ALA A 279 24.94 -5.05 24.02
N PHE A 280 24.40 -5.75 23.03
CA PHE A 280 23.43 -5.18 22.09
C PHE A 280 22.07 -4.92 22.73
N LEU A 281 21.60 -5.80 23.61
CA LEU A 281 20.35 -5.57 24.36
C LEU A 281 20.46 -4.35 25.27
N ILE A 282 21.59 -4.18 25.96
CA ILE A 282 21.85 -3.00 26.81
C ILE A 282 21.96 -1.72 25.95
N GLY A 283 22.71 -1.78 24.85
CA GLY A 283 22.80 -0.66 23.91
C GLY A 283 21.43 -0.26 23.39
N ARG A 284 20.63 -1.26 22.99
CA ARG A 284 19.26 -1.04 22.51
C ARG A 284 18.36 -0.43 23.58
N ALA A 285 18.36 -0.97 24.79
CA ALA A 285 17.56 -0.43 25.89
C ALA A 285 17.90 1.05 26.21
N ARG A 286 19.18 1.44 26.13
CA ARG A 286 19.61 2.85 26.27
C ARG A 286 19.11 3.73 25.12
N THR A 287 19.10 3.20 23.89
CA THR A 287 18.51 3.93 22.76
C THR A 287 17.01 4.11 22.95
N LEU A 288 16.29 3.08 23.39
CA LEU A 288 14.86 3.19 23.71
C LEU A 288 14.60 4.18 24.84
N GLU A 289 15.46 4.22 25.86
CA GLU A 289 15.41 5.19 26.96
C GLU A 289 15.55 6.63 26.46
N ARG A 290 16.53 6.90 25.59
CA ARG A 290 16.70 8.21 24.95
C ARG A 290 15.50 8.62 24.08
N MET A 291 14.79 7.65 23.50
CA MET A 291 13.56 7.87 22.74
C MET A 291 12.31 8.01 23.62
N GLY A 292 12.42 7.86 24.95
CA GLY A 292 11.29 7.87 25.88
C GLY A 292 10.42 6.61 25.83
N LEU A 293 10.93 5.51 25.25
CA LEU A 293 10.22 4.24 25.08
C LEU A 293 10.65 3.17 26.09
N ALA A 294 11.61 3.48 26.96
CA ALA A 294 12.00 2.67 28.10
C ALA A 294 12.40 3.58 29.28
N GLU A 295 12.18 3.10 30.51
CA GLU A 295 12.58 3.79 31.72
C GLU A 295 13.57 2.92 32.49
N ARG A 296 14.70 3.50 32.89
CA ARG A 296 15.72 2.79 33.68
C ARG A 296 15.32 2.74 35.15
N VAL A 297 15.06 1.53 35.64
CA VAL A 297 14.67 1.27 37.04
C VAL A 297 15.82 0.73 37.91
N GLY A 298 16.96 0.39 37.30
CA GLY A 298 18.14 -0.04 38.03
C GLY A 298 19.35 -0.31 37.16
N SER A 299 20.42 -0.82 37.78
CA SER A 299 21.62 -1.26 37.08
C SER A 299 21.27 -2.36 36.09
N ALA A 300 21.30 -2.03 34.80
CA ALA A 300 20.94 -2.92 33.71
C ALA A 300 19.48 -3.43 33.74
N ARG A 301 18.56 -2.67 34.36
CA ARG A 301 17.13 -3.00 34.42
C ARG A 301 16.28 -1.87 33.84
N TRP A 302 15.35 -2.22 32.96
CA TRP A 302 14.46 -1.26 32.29
C TRP A 302 13.01 -1.72 32.30
N THR A 303 12.09 -0.78 32.47
CA THR A 303 10.67 -0.97 32.16
C THR A 303 10.43 -0.49 30.72
N LEU A 304 9.77 -1.30 29.90
CA LEU A 304 9.46 -0.95 28.52
C LEU A 304 8.09 -0.25 28.44
N ALA A 305 7.94 0.72 27.53
CA ALA A 305 6.65 1.34 27.26
C ALA A 305 5.61 0.30 26.79
N ALA A 306 4.34 0.46 27.21
CA ALA A 306 3.27 -0.47 26.86
C ALA A 306 2.96 -0.48 25.34
N ASP A 307 3.17 0.65 24.69
CA ASP A 307 3.01 0.91 23.26
C ASP A 307 4.34 0.88 22.49
N LEU A 308 5.40 0.29 23.07
CA LEU A 308 6.73 0.21 22.44
C LEU A 308 6.68 -0.29 21.00
N GLU A 309 6.02 -1.44 20.77
CA GLU A 309 5.92 -2.05 19.45
C GLU A 309 5.16 -1.18 18.44
N PRO A 310 3.92 -0.73 18.69
CA PRO A 310 3.21 0.13 17.73
C PRO A 310 3.95 1.44 17.47
N THR A 311 4.58 2.05 18.47
CA THR A 311 5.32 3.31 18.31
C THR A 311 6.57 3.13 17.45
N LEU A 312 7.38 2.08 17.68
CA LEU A 312 8.54 1.79 16.84
C LEU A 312 8.16 1.37 15.41
N ARG A 313 7.03 0.70 15.22
CA ARG A 313 6.51 0.38 13.88
C ARG A 313 6.11 1.65 13.13
N ALA A 314 5.39 2.56 13.79
CA ALA A 314 4.99 3.85 13.20
C ALA A 314 6.20 4.74 12.86
N LEU A 315 7.25 4.74 13.70
CA LEU A 315 8.51 5.45 13.41
C LEU A 315 9.22 4.84 12.19
N GLY A 316 9.29 3.51 12.09
CA GLY A 316 9.84 2.82 10.92
C GLY A 316 9.09 3.17 9.63
N GLU A 317 7.76 3.05 9.65
CA GLU A 317 6.89 3.41 8.52
C GLU A 317 7.08 4.88 8.10
N ARG A 318 7.15 5.80 9.07
CA ARG A 318 7.43 7.22 8.81
C ARG A 318 8.79 7.41 8.13
N GLY A 319 9.82 6.70 8.59
CA GLY A 319 11.15 6.72 7.99
C GLY A 319 11.13 6.27 6.52
N ASP A 320 10.38 5.19 6.22
CA ASP A 320 10.25 4.64 4.87
C ASP A 320 9.46 5.59 3.94
N ILE A 321 8.41 6.24 4.45
CA ILE A 321 7.69 7.29 3.72
C ILE A 321 8.61 8.47 3.39
N ILE A 322 9.43 8.93 4.35
CA ILE A 322 10.36 10.04 4.13
C ILE A 322 11.41 9.68 3.07
N LYS A 323 11.95 8.45 3.09
CA LYS A 323 12.85 7.96 2.05
C LYS A 323 12.19 7.97 0.67
N THR A 324 10.95 7.48 0.58
CA THR A 324 10.16 7.45 -0.65
C THR A 324 9.95 8.86 -1.19
N LEU A 325 9.55 9.79 -0.32
CA LEU A 325 9.41 11.21 -0.65
C LEU A 325 10.72 11.80 -1.17
N HIS A 326 11.84 11.54 -0.49
CA HIS A 326 13.16 12.01 -0.92
C HIS A 326 13.55 11.45 -2.29
N LYS A 327 13.28 10.17 -2.57
CA LYS A 327 13.55 9.55 -3.88
C LYS A 327 12.71 10.21 -4.98
N ALA A 328 11.40 10.33 -4.78
CA ALA A 328 10.46 10.90 -5.75
C ALA A 328 10.71 12.40 -6.06
N MET A 329 11.27 13.14 -5.09
CA MET A 329 11.55 14.57 -5.23
C MET A 329 12.96 14.87 -5.78
N ARG A 330 13.87 13.89 -5.87
CA ARG A 330 15.22 14.09 -6.45
C ARG A 330 15.10 14.51 -7.93
N GLY A 331 15.73 15.62 -8.29
CA GLY A 331 15.78 16.13 -9.66
C GLY A 331 14.76 17.21 -10.03
N ARG A 332 13.80 17.55 -9.15
CA ARG A 332 12.70 18.49 -9.45
C ARG A 332 12.81 19.87 -8.80
N GLY A 333 14.01 20.47 -8.79
CA GLY A 333 14.18 21.84 -8.27
C GLY A 333 14.01 21.93 -6.75
N ALA A 334 14.77 21.12 -6.02
CA ALA A 334 14.74 21.04 -4.57
C ALA A 334 15.42 22.25 -3.89
N GLN A 335 14.74 23.40 -3.84
CA GLN A 335 15.14 24.50 -2.94
C GLN A 335 14.03 24.92 -1.95
N GLY A 336 12.79 24.41 -2.07
CA GLY A 336 11.69 24.81 -1.16
C GLY A 336 10.82 23.69 -0.60
N ALA A 337 10.54 22.62 -1.35
CA ALA A 337 9.51 21.64 -0.99
C ALA A 337 9.88 20.68 0.15
N LEU A 338 11.18 20.50 0.45
CA LEU A 338 11.64 19.54 1.45
C LEU A 338 11.55 20.05 2.90
N ALA A 339 11.43 21.37 3.12
CA ALA A 339 11.35 21.93 4.46
C ALA A 339 9.97 21.73 5.11
N SER A 340 8.94 21.38 4.34
CA SER A 340 7.59 21.15 4.86
C SER A 340 6.88 20.05 4.05
N PHE A 341 6.82 18.85 4.61
CA PHE A 341 5.99 17.76 4.10
C PHE A 341 4.81 17.49 5.04
N ALA A 342 3.71 16.99 4.49
CA ALA A 342 2.54 16.57 5.23
C ALA A 342 2.22 15.11 4.93
N LEU A 343 2.08 14.31 5.98
CA LEU A 343 1.68 12.92 5.90
C LEU A 343 0.19 12.85 6.20
N HIS A 344 -0.60 12.28 5.30
CA HIS A 344 -2.03 12.13 5.48
C HIS A 344 -2.38 10.65 5.62
N GLY A 345 -2.98 10.29 6.75
CA GLY A 345 -3.65 9.01 6.92
C GLY A 345 -4.89 8.92 6.03
N GLU A 346 -5.49 7.72 5.95
CA GLU A 346 -6.65 7.47 5.08
C GLU A 346 -7.85 8.41 5.34
N ASP A 347 -8.05 8.81 6.60
CA ASP A 347 -9.16 9.64 7.08
C ASP A 347 -8.81 11.14 7.16
N GLU A 348 -7.58 11.53 6.86
CA GLU A 348 -7.05 12.90 7.08
C GLU A 348 -6.66 13.63 5.78
N ASN A 349 -7.17 13.16 4.64
CA ASN A 349 -6.94 13.78 3.33
C ASN A 349 -7.69 15.11 3.23
N ARG A 350 -7.10 16.17 3.79
CA ARG A 350 -7.50 17.56 3.52
C ARG A 350 -7.55 17.78 2.01
N ARG A 351 -8.36 18.73 1.56
CA ARG A 351 -8.41 19.13 0.14
C ARG A 351 -7.04 19.66 -0.29
N VAL A 352 -6.26 18.82 -0.98
CA VAL A 352 -4.93 19.09 -1.53
C VAL A 352 -5.11 19.22 -3.04
N ILE A 353 -4.63 20.32 -3.61
CA ILE A 353 -4.55 20.52 -5.05
C ILE A 353 -3.07 20.69 -5.38
N GLY A 354 -2.59 20.02 -6.42
CA GLY A 354 -1.19 20.10 -6.77
C GLY A 354 -0.81 19.28 -7.99
N ARG A 355 0.49 19.24 -8.26
CA ARG A 355 1.11 18.41 -9.30
C ARG A 355 1.33 17.00 -8.76
N LEU A 356 0.84 15.99 -9.48
CA LEU A 356 1.11 14.59 -9.16
C LEU A 356 2.59 14.30 -9.43
N VAL A 357 3.34 13.91 -8.41
CA VAL A 357 4.77 13.60 -8.51
C VAL A 357 4.96 12.13 -8.86
N GLU A 358 4.28 11.26 -8.11
CA GLU A 358 4.38 9.80 -8.19
C GLU A 358 3.16 9.17 -7.50
N ARG A 359 2.90 7.89 -7.80
CA ARG A 359 1.96 7.02 -7.08
C ARG A 359 2.54 5.62 -7.01
N GLY A 360 2.22 4.88 -5.96
CA GLY A 360 2.69 3.51 -5.76
C GLY A 360 1.86 2.76 -4.74
N LEU A 361 2.28 1.54 -4.40
CA LEU A 361 1.70 0.78 -3.30
C LEU A 361 2.38 1.15 -1.98
N HIS A 362 1.56 1.48 -0.99
CA HIS A 362 2.01 1.66 0.40
C HIS A 362 2.16 0.29 1.07
N ASP A 363 1.24 -0.63 0.78
CA ASP A 363 1.35 -2.04 1.14
C ASP A 363 0.91 -2.89 -0.06
N GLU A 364 1.89 -3.56 -0.66
CA GLU A 364 1.73 -4.37 -1.87
C GLU A 364 0.83 -5.60 -1.67
N LEU A 365 0.76 -6.13 -0.45
CA LEU A 365 -0.11 -7.26 -0.14
C LEU A 365 -1.55 -6.79 -0.02
N THR A 366 -1.76 -5.68 0.71
CA THR A 366 -3.11 -5.16 0.94
C THR A 366 -3.69 -4.52 -0.31
N GLY A 367 -2.84 -3.95 -1.16
CA GLY A 367 -3.22 -3.10 -2.28
C GLY A 367 -3.42 -1.64 -1.87
N GLU A 368 -3.14 -1.30 -0.60
CA GLU A 368 -3.13 0.08 -0.14
C GLU A 368 -2.10 0.85 -0.95
N ALA A 369 -2.52 2.01 -1.45
CA ALA A 369 -1.75 2.83 -2.35
C ALA A 369 -1.43 4.17 -1.73
N TYR A 370 -0.44 4.84 -2.30
CA TYR A 370 -0.14 6.22 -2.00
C TYR A 370 -0.02 7.05 -3.27
N ALA A 371 -0.19 8.36 -3.12
CA ALA A 371 0.20 9.34 -4.11
C ALA A 371 1.01 10.45 -3.45
N ILE A 372 2.07 10.90 -4.12
CA ILE A 372 2.84 12.07 -3.74
C ILE A 372 2.37 13.24 -4.59
N VAL A 373 1.86 14.28 -3.95
CA VAL A 373 1.39 15.49 -4.61
C VAL A 373 2.19 16.68 -4.10
N GLU A 374 2.79 17.43 -5.02
CA GLU A 374 3.39 18.72 -4.72
C GLU A 374 2.27 19.77 -4.73
N GLY A 375 1.88 20.21 -3.54
CA GLY A 375 0.73 21.07 -3.30
C GLY A 375 0.98 22.50 -3.76
N VAL A 376 -0.09 23.18 -4.19
CA VAL A 376 -0.05 24.63 -4.48
C VAL A 376 0.22 25.48 -3.23
N ASP A 377 0.13 24.89 -2.04
CA ASP A 377 0.52 25.48 -0.76
C ASP A 377 2.04 25.42 -0.50
N GLY A 378 2.81 24.78 -1.40
CA GLY A 378 4.25 24.65 -1.34
C GLY A 378 4.76 23.45 -0.54
N ARG A 379 3.87 22.55 -0.11
CA ARG A 379 4.22 21.34 0.64
C ARG A 379 4.19 20.10 -0.24
N ALA A 380 5.02 19.12 0.10
CA ALA A 380 4.89 17.78 -0.47
C ALA A 380 3.93 16.95 0.41
N HIS A 381 2.87 16.41 -0.20
CA HIS A 381 1.85 15.61 0.47
C HIS A 381 2.01 14.15 0.12
N TYR A 382 2.17 13.30 1.15
CA TYR A 382 2.03 11.85 1.01
C TYR A 382 0.60 11.48 1.40
N LEU A 383 -0.19 11.07 0.41
CA LEU A 383 -1.62 10.77 0.55
C LEU A 383 -1.82 9.26 0.51
N ARG A 384 -2.44 8.68 1.54
CA ARG A 384 -2.79 7.25 1.58
C ARG A 384 -4.19 7.00 1.04
N PHE A 385 -4.33 5.87 0.34
CA PHE A 385 -5.58 5.39 -0.23
C PHE A 385 -5.73 3.88 0.01
N PRO A 386 -6.95 3.41 0.36
CA PRO A 386 -7.23 1.98 0.52
C PRO A 386 -6.93 1.10 -0.69
N ASP A 387 -7.02 1.65 -1.92
CA ASP A 387 -6.81 0.91 -3.16
C ASP A 387 -6.14 1.79 -4.22
N LEU A 388 -5.30 1.20 -5.06
CA LEU A 388 -4.62 1.85 -6.19
C LEU A 388 -5.59 2.54 -7.18
N ASP A 389 -6.82 2.03 -7.33
CA ASP A 389 -7.82 2.63 -8.22
C ASP A 389 -8.23 4.05 -7.79
N GLN A 390 -8.02 4.38 -6.51
CA GLN A 390 -8.35 5.68 -5.96
C GLN A 390 -7.24 6.72 -6.20
N THR A 391 -6.06 6.32 -6.70
CA THR A 391 -4.95 7.25 -6.98
C THR A 391 -5.02 7.88 -8.38
N SER A 392 -6.14 7.70 -9.11
CA SER A 392 -6.25 8.04 -10.53
C SER A 392 -5.25 7.27 -11.42
N ASP A 393 -5.47 7.34 -12.73
CA ASP A 393 -4.59 6.84 -13.78
C ASP A 393 -3.78 7.97 -14.46
N ALA A 394 -3.82 9.19 -13.93
CA ALA A 394 -3.06 10.32 -14.45
C ALA A 394 -1.55 10.05 -14.44
N ALA A 395 -0.86 10.59 -15.44
CA ALA A 395 0.60 10.56 -15.50
C ALA A 395 1.22 11.54 -14.50
N PRO A 396 2.44 11.27 -14.00
CA PRO A 396 3.23 12.27 -13.29
C PRO A 396 3.29 13.61 -14.05
N GLY A 397 3.15 14.71 -13.33
CA GLY A 397 3.06 16.07 -13.88
C GLY A 397 1.62 16.60 -14.00
N ALA A 398 0.62 15.72 -14.08
CA ALA A 398 -0.79 16.12 -14.12
C ALA A 398 -1.21 16.93 -12.87
N ILE A 399 -2.19 17.82 -13.03
CA ILE A 399 -2.78 18.55 -11.91
C ILE A 399 -3.94 17.75 -11.33
N VAL A 400 -3.87 17.50 -10.03
CA VAL A 400 -4.77 16.61 -9.32
C VAL A 400 -5.30 17.28 -8.05
N GLU A 401 -6.41 16.75 -7.55
CA GLU A 401 -7.05 17.21 -6.34
C GLU A 401 -7.58 16.04 -5.52
N THR A 402 -7.40 16.05 -4.20
CA THR A 402 -8.09 15.11 -3.33
C THR A 402 -9.59 15.43 -3.28
N GLY A 403 -10.40 14.46 -3.68
CA GLY A 403 -11.85 14.50 -3.60
C GLY A 403 -12.35 13.49 -2.59
N GLU A 404 -13.33 13.91 -1.80
CA GLU A 404 -14.09 13.01 -0.93
C GLU A 404 -15.42 12.66 -1.57
N TRP A 405 -15.84 11.42 -1.42
CA TRP A 405 -17.16 10.95 -1.79
C TRP A 405 -17.67 9.94 -0.77
N THR A 406 -18.99 9.71 -0.78
CA THR A 406 -19.61 8.71 0.08
C THR A 406 -19.96 7.49 -0.75
N ASP A 407 -19.45 6.33 -0.36
CA ASP A 407 -19.78 5.08 -1.04
C ASP A 407 -21.23 4.64 -0.82
N ARG A 408 -21.68 3.66 -1.62
CA ARG A 408 -23.05 3.10 -1.51
C ARG A 408 -23.36 2.52 -0.12
N LYS A 409 -22.34 2.30 0.71
CA LYS A 409 -22.45 1.78 2.08
C LYS A 409 -22.37 2.91 3.13
N GLY A 410 -22.39 4.17 2.71
CA GLY A 410 -22.34 5.33 3.60
C GLY A 410 -20.93 5.66 4.13
N ARG A 411 -19.86 5.03 3.62
CA ARG A 411 -18.50 5.29 4.09
C ARG A 411 -17.90 6.44 3.31
N ARG A 412 -17.26 7.38 4.00
CA ARG A 412 -16.44 8.41 3.36
C ARG A 412 -15.22 7.73 2.74
N ARG A 413 -14.94 8.08 1.50
CA ARG A 413 -13.81 7.59 0.71
C ARG A 413 -13.10 8.79 0.10
N SER A 414 -11.78 8.71 0.07
CA SER A 414 -10.93 9.69 -0.59
C SER A 414 -10.50 9.13 -1.94
N SER A 415 -10.36 10.00 -2.94
CA SER A 415 -9.83 9.65 -4.25
C SER A 415 -9.10 10.84 -4.85
N LEU A 416 -8.16 10.57 -5.73
CA LEU A 416 -7.40 11.57 -6.45
C LEU A 416 -8.14 11.89 -7.75
N LEU A 417 -8.67 13.10 -7.85
CA LEU A 417 -9.41 13.59 -9.02
C LEU A 417 -8.46 14.33 -9.95
N VAL A 418 -8.55 14.04 -11.25
CA VAL A 418 -7.74 14.72 -12.26
C VAL A 418 -8.39 16.05 -12.61
N ARG A 419 -7.65 17.13 -12.44
CA ARG A 419 -8.06 18.48 -12.84
C ARG A 419 -7.49 18.89 -14.19
N SER A 420 -6.30 18.38 -14.55
CA SER A 420 -5.70 18.50 -15.86
C SER A 420 -4.71 17.36 -16.08
N ASP A 421 -4.81 16.64 -17.19
CA ASP A 421 -3.78 15.66 -17.59
C ASP A 421 -2.51 16.35 -18.10
N LEU A 422 -2.59 17.62 -18.51
CA LEU A 422 -1.42 18.39 -18.95
C LEU A 422 -0.60 18.90 -17.75
N PRO A 423 0.75 18.74 -17.82
CA PRO A 423 1.68 19.45 -16.95
C PRO A 423 1.47 20.96 -16.98
N LEU A 424 1.85 21.64 -15.90
CA LEU A 424 1.62 23.08 -15.71
C LEU A 424 2.18 23.92 -16.87
N GLU A 425 3.37 23.59 -17.33
CA GLU A 425 4.12 24.33 -18.35
C GLU A 425 3.41 24.25 -19.70
N ARG A 426 2.82 23.09 -20.01
CA ARG A 426 2.04 22.84 -21.23
C ARG A 426 0.66 23.49 -21.22
N GLN A 427 0.21 23.99 -20.07
CA GLN A 427 -1.07 24.70 -19.99
C GLN A 427 -0.95 26.18 -20.40
N ILE A 428 0.25 26.75 -20.39
CA ILE A 428 0.46 28.18 -20.67
C ILE A 428 0.06 28.52 -22.11
N ASP A 429 0.48 27.70 -23.07
CA ASP A 429 0.27 27.90 -24.51
C ASP A 429 -0.82 26.99 -25.11
N ALA A 430 -1.51 26.20 -24.27
CA ALA A 430 -2.54 25.29 -24.71
C ALA A 430 -3.73 26.03 -25.35
N ARG A 431 -4.16 25.55 -26.51
CA ARG A 431 -5.30 26.13 -27.25
C ARG A 431 -6.66 25.84 -26.62
N GLY A 432 -6.75 24.80 -25.80
CA GLY A 432 -7.97 24.41 -25.08
C GLY A 432 -8.13 25.04 -23.70
N ALA A 433 -9.24 24.71 -23.04
CA ALA A 433 -9.60 25.25 -21.73
C ALA A 433 -8.86 24.52 -20.60
N THR A 434 -7.82 25.14 -20.05
CA THR A 434 -6.91 24.53 -19.07
C THR A 434 -7.35 24.68 -17.62
N TRP A 435 -6.64 24.05 -16.69
CA TRP A 435 -6.85 24.30 -15.26
C TRP A 435 -6.47 25.73 -14.88
N LEU A 436 -5.44 26.33 -15.50
CA LEU A 436 -5.09 27.75 -15.32
C LEU A 436 -6.27 28.68 -15.64
N ASP A 437 -6.98 28.46 -16.75
CA ASP A 437 -8.13 29.29 -17.13
C ASP A 437 -9.26 29.23 -16.09
N ARG A 438 -9.47 28.05 -15.48
CA ARG A 438 -10.43 27.87 -14.39
C ARG A 438 -9.99 28.58 -13.11
N GLN A 439 -8.69 28.61 -12.82
CA GLN A 439 -8.15 29.37 -11.68
C GLN A 439 -8.27 30.87 -11.88
N LEU A 440 -8.06 31.38 -13.11
CA LEU A 440 -8.24 32.80 -13.44
C LEU A 440 -9.67 33.30 -13.21
N LEU A 441 -10.66 32.42 -13.37
CA LEU A 441 -12.08 32.71 -13.16
C LEU A 441 -12.55 32.45 -11.72
N SER A 442 -11.78 31.72 -10.92
CA SER A 442 -12.14 31.40 -9.54
C SER A 442 -11.98 32.64 -8.65
N ALA A 443 -13.08 33.08 -8.03
CA ALA A 443 -13.03 34.12 -6.99
C ALA A 443 -12.25 33.68 -5.73
N ARG A 444 -12.06 32.38 -5.57
CA ARG A 444 -11.31 31.78 -4.47
C ARG A 444 -9.93 31.41 -5.00
N ALA A 445 -8.99 32.34 -4.91
CA ALA A 445 -7.59 31.99 -5.07
C ALA A 445 -7.26 30.98 -3.97
N ALA A 446 -6.87 29.76 -4.34
CA ALA A 446 -6.18 28.91 -3.37
C ALA A 446 -5.00 29.73 -2.84
N SER A 447 -4.76 29.71 -1.52
CA SER A 447 -3.61 30.39 -0.94
C SER A 447 -2.34 29.76 -1.52
N LEU A 448 -1.82 30.34 -2.60
CA LEU A 448 -0.62 29.87 -3.27
C LEU A 448 0.56 30.13 -2.33
N GLY A 449 1.16 29.05 -1.84
CA GLY A 449 2.35 29.11 -0.99
C GLY A 449 3.63 29.28 -1.80
N GLY A 450 4.75 28.89 -1.19
CA GLY A 450 6.05 28.80 -1.88
C GLY A 450 6.13 27.59 -2.82
N GLY A 451 7.33 27.29 -3.34
CA GLY A 451 7.55 26.12 -4.20
C GLY A 451 6.64 26.11 -5.44
N PHE A 452 5.93 25.01 -5.67
CA PHE A 452 4.96 24.87 -6.77
C PHE A 452 3.89 25.98 -6.80
N GLY A 453 3.51 26.56 -5.65
CA GLY A 453 2.62 27.72 -5.62
C GLY A 453 3.17 28.95 -6.36
N ASN A 454 4.50 29.15 -6.34
CA ASN A 454 5.17 30.20 -7.12
C ASN A 454 5.20 29.89 -8.61
N GLU A 455 5.43 28.63 -8.98
CA GLU A 455 5.37 28.17 -10.38
C GLU A 455 3.97 28.41 -10.95
N VAL A 456 2.92 28.05 -10.21
CA VAL A 456 1.53 28.31 -10.61
C VAL A 456 1.26 29.80 -10.77
N ARG A 457 1.76 30.65 -9.85
CA ARG A 457 1.58 32.11 -9.97
C ARG A 457 2.20 32.65 -11.25
N LYS A 458 3.43 32.22 -11.56
CA LYS A 458 4.14 32.59 -12.79
C LYS A 458 3.37 32.09 -14.03
N ALA A 459 2.93 30.84 -14.04
CA ALA A 459 2.16 30.26 -15.14
C ALA A 459 0.82 30.97 -15.37
N LEU A 460 0.15 31.43 -14.30
CA LEU A 460 -1.08 32.25 -14.42
C LEU A 460 -0.80 33.61 -15.07
N ASP A 461 0.31 34.25 -14.75
CA ASP A 461 0.72 35.51 -15.37
C ASP A 461 1.05 35.32 -16.85
N GLU A 462 1.85 34.30 -17.18
CA GLU A 462 2.20 33.97 -18.57
C GLU A 462 0.96 33.55 -19.40
N ARG A 463 0.04 32.78 -18.80
CA ARG A 463 -1.23 32.42 -19.44
C ARG A 463 -2.11 33.63 -19.71
N ARG A 464 -2.12 34.65 -18.84
CA ARG A 464 -2.86 35.91 -19.09
C ARG A 464 -2.28 36.64 -20.30
N GLU A 465 -0.97 36.74 -20.42
CA GLU A 465 -0.33 37.34 -21.60
C GLU A 465 -0.69 36.57 -22.88
N TRP A 466 -0.58 35.24 -22.85
CA TRP A 466 -0.95 34.40 -23.99
C TRP A 466 -2.42 34.61 -24.41
N LEU A 467 -3.35 34.70 -23.45
CA LEU A 467 -4.76 34.98 -23.74
C LEU A 467 -4.98 36.36 -24.36
N VAL A 468 -4.18 37.37 -23.99
CA VAL A 468 -4.21 38.70 -24.62
C VAL A 468 -3.73 38.60 -26.08
N ASP A 469 -2.63 37.88 -26.32
CA ASP A 469 -2.07 37.69 -27.67
C ASP A 469 -3.05 36.94 -28.59
N GLN A 470 -3.81 35.98 -28.06
CA GLN A 470 -4.87 35.27 -28.79
C GLN A 470 -6.17 36.07 -28.92
N SER A 471 -6.21 37.34 -28.49
CA SER A 471 -7.41 38.19 -28.47
C SER A 471 -8.58 37.61 -27.65
N LEU A 472 -8.27 36.73 -26.68
CA LEU A 472 -9.21 36.13 -25.72
C LEU A 472 -9.23 36.86 -24.37
N ALA A 473 -8.38 37.87 -24.22
CA ALA A 473 -8.39 38.81 -23.11
C ALA A 473 -8.00 40.21 -23.59
N LYS A 474 -8.41 41.24 -22.86
CA LYS A 474 -8.03 42.63 -23.11
C LYS A 474 -7.30 43.21 -21.90
N ARG A 475 -6.16 43.85 -22.15
CA ARG A 475 -5.39 44.54 -21.12
C ARG A 475 -5.94 45.96 -20.91
N HIS A 476 -6.23 46.27 -19.66
CA HIS A 476 -6.59 47.61 -19.18
C HIS A 476 -5.61 48.02 -18.09
N GLY A 477 -4.47 48.59 -18.50
CA GLY A 477 -3.36 48.92 -17.60
C GLY A 477 -2.81 47.68 -16.89
N ARG A 478 -2.93 47.64 -15.56
CA ARG A 478 -2.51 46.49 -14.72
C ARG A 478 -3.56 45.36 -14.64
N SER A 479 -4.78 45.59 -15.14
CA SER A 479 -5.86 44.61 -15.10
C SER A 479 -6.05 43.94 -16.46
N VAL A 480 -6.45 42.67 -16.44
CA VAL A 480 -6.76 41.89 -17.65
C VAL A 480 -8.21 41.45 -17.55
N THR A 481 -9.02 41.79 -18.55
CA THR A 481 -10.42 41.38 -18.65
C THR A 481 -10.55 40.25 -19.67
N LEU A 482 -11.02 39.10 -19.20
CA LEU A 482 -11.25 37.92 -20.04
C LEU A 482 -12.52 38.07 -20.87
N VAL A 483 -12.56 37.49 -22.07
CA VAL A 483 -13.79 37.48 -22.88
C VAL A 483 -14.91 36.69 -22.19
N ARG A 484 -16.16 37.05 -22.51
CA ARG A 484 -17.32 36.27 -22.06
C ARG A 484 -17.23 34.84 -22.62
N ASN A 485 -17.63 33.86 -21.81
CA ASN A 485 -17.60 32.44 -22.16
C ASN A 485 -16.22 31.91 -22.60
N LEU A 486 -15.13 32.43 -22.01
CA LEU A 486 -13.75 32.01 -22.33
C LEU A 486 -13.57 30.49 -22.40
N LEU A 487 -14.02 29.76 -21.37
CA LEU A 487 -13.85 28.30 -21.29
C LEU A 487 -14.59 27.57 -22.44
N GLY A 488 -15.79 28.04 -22.80
CA GLY A 488 -16.55 27.47 -23.92
C GLY A 488 -15.87 27.71 -25.26
N THR A 489 -15.34 28.93 -25.48
CA THR A 489 -14.60 29.28 -26.69
C THR A 489 -13.34 28.43 -26.87
N LEU A 490 -12.51 28.34 -25.83
CA LEU A 490 -11.28 27.54 -25.85
C LEU A 490 -11.59 26.05 -26.07
N ARG A 491 -12.59 25.51 -25.36
CA ARG A 491 -13.00 24.10 -25.50
C ARG A 491 -13.49 23.79 -26.91
N LYS A 492 -14.29 24.68 -27.50
CA LYS A 492 -14.77 24.49 -28.88
C LYS A 492 -13.61 24.49 -29.88
N GLN A 493 -12.69 25.45 -29.78
CA GLN A 493 -11.52 25.52 -30.65
C GLN A 493 -10.66 24.25 -30.59
N GLU A 494 -10.44 23.71 -29.40
CA GLU A 494 -9.66 22.48 -29.22
C GLU A 494 -10.39 21.25 -29.75
N LEU A 495 -11.70 21.11 -29.49
CA LEU A 495 -12.48 19.98 -30.01
C LEU A 495 -12.59 19.99 -31.53
N ASP A 496 -12.77 21.16 -32.14
CA ASP A 496 -12.79 21.31 -33.60
C ASP A 496 -11.43 20.91 -34.20
N ALA A 497 -10.31 21.29 -33.56
CA ALA A 497 -8.97 20.91 -34.00
C ALA A 497 -8.70 19.40 -33.82
N ALA A 498 -9.07 18.85 -32.66
CA ALA A 498 -8.92 17.42 -32.36
C ALA A 498 -9.77 16.56 -33.31
N GLY A 499 -11.01 16.96 -33.56
CA GLY A 499 -11.91 16.30 -34.52
C GLY A 499 -11.31 16.26 -35.92
N LYS A 500 -10.74 17.38 -36.42
CA LYS A 500 -10.05 17.41 -37.72
C LYS A 500 -8.84 16.48 -37.78
N ALA A 501 -8.02 16.46 -36.72
CA ALA A 501 -6.84 15.59 -36.66
C ALA A 501 -7.22 14.10 -36.65
N LEU A 502 -8.24 13.73 -35.87
CA LEU A 502 -8.75 12.36 -35.79
C LEU A 502 -9.44 11.93 -37.08
N ALA A 503 -10.17 12.83 -37.74
CA ALA A 503 -10.77 12.57 -39.03
C ALA A 503 -9.71 12.25 -40.10
N ALA A 504 -8.62 13.01 -40.12
CA ALA A 504 -7.49 12.76 -41.02
C ALA A 504 -6.81 11.40 -40.73
N ARG A 505 -6.73 10.99 -39.45
CA ARG A 505 -6.10 9.73 -39.06
C ARG A 505 -6.95 8.50 -39.34
N HIS A 506 -8.25 8.57 -39.06
CA HIS A 506 -9.18 7.43 -39.12
C HIS A 506 -10.00 7.36 -40.41
N GLY A 507 -9.92 8.37 -41.28
CA GLY A 507 -10.69 8.45 -42.53
C GLY A 507 -12.20 8.59 -42.33
N ARG A 508 -12.63 9.09 -41.16
CA ARG A 508 -14.04 9.26 -40.76
C ARG A 508 -14.34 10.72 -40.46
N LEU A 509 -15.59 11.16 -40.62
CA LEU A 509 -15.98 12.54 -40.31
C LEU A 509 -16.23 12.72 -38.80
N ALA A 510 -15.77 13.85 -38.26
CA ALA A 510 -16.07 14.25 -36.88
C ALA A 510 -17.44 14.95 -36.83
N ASN A 511 -18.39 14.35 -36.11
CA ASN A 511 -19.73 14.88 -35.94
C ASN A 511 -19.81 15.76 -34.68
N PRO A 512 -20.41 16.95 -34.73
CA PRO A 512 -20.61 17.78 -33.55
C PRO A 512 -21.59 17.10 -32.59
N VAL A 513 -21.40 17.35 -31.28
CA VAL A 513 -22.27 16.84 -30.22
C VAL A 513 -23.04 18.00 -29.61
N THR A 514 -24.36 17.87 -29.60
CA THR A 514 -25.30 18.84 -29.03
C THR A 514 -25.97 18.26 -27.79
N GLU A 515 -26.48 19.16 -26.94
CA GLU A 515 -27.30 18.76 -25.80
C GLU A 515 -28.54 17.99 -26.24
N GLY A 516 -28.85 16.88 -25.55
CA GLY A 516 -30.02 16.05 -25.84
C GLY A 516 -29.76 14.95 -26.88
N ASP A 517 -28.61 14.97 -27.55
CA ASP A 517 -28.24 13.96 -28.54
C ASP A 517 -28.15 12.56 -27.91
N HIS A 518 -28.60 11.56 -28.69
CA HIS A 518 -28.38 10.16 -28.36
C HIS A 518 -27.11 9.69 -29.09
N ILE A 519 -26.15 9.23 -28.31
CA ILE A 519 -24.85 8.76 -28.76
C ILE A 519 -24.92 7.24 -28.77
N SER A 520 -24.59 6.59 -29.90
CA SER A 520 -24.51 5.14 -30.00
C SER A 520 -23.37 4.77 -30.93
N GLY A 521 -22.55 3.79 -30.55
CA GLY A 521 -21.44 3.34 -31.39
C GLY A 521 -20.37 2.60 -30.60
N ILE A 522 -19.28 2.26 -31.28
CA ILE A 522 -18.14 1.55 -30.69
C ILE A 522 -17.24 2.57 -30.00
N TYR A 523 -16.95 2.36 -28.71
CA TYR A 523 -15.92 3.13 -28.02
C TYR A 523 -14.53 2.72 -28.51
N ARG A 524 -13.86 3.61 -29.26
CA ARG A 524 -12.59 3.30 -29.95
C ARG A 524 -11.36 3.62 -29.13
N GLU A 525 -11.31 4.80 -28.54
CA GLU A 525 -10.15 5.28 -27.80
C GLU A 525 -10.51 6.44 -26.87
N ARG A 526 -9.72 6.60 -25.83
CA ARG A 526 -9.71 7.79 -24.97
C ARG A 526 -8.74 8.83 -25.52
N ILE A 527 -9.17 10.08 -25.54
CA ILE A 527 -8.36 11.23 -25.93
C ILE A 527 -8.24 12.18 -24.75
N SER A 528 -7.01 12.53 -24.40
CA SER A 528 -6.71 13.51 -23.34
C SER A 528 -6.40 14.87 -23.98
N LEU A 529 -7.26 15.86 -23.72
CA LEU A 529 -7.14 17.23 -24.21
C LEU A 529 -6.97 18.21 -23.04
N ALA A 530 -6.58 19.46 -23.31
CA ALA A 530 -6.51 20.51 -22.28
C ALA A 530 -7.86 20.76 -21.62
N SER A 531 -8.92 20.68 -22.41
CA SER A 531 -10.30 20.86 -21.94
C SER A 531 -10.82 19.70 -21.09
N GLY A 532 -10.13 18.56 -21.07
CA GLY A 532 -10.48 17.36 -20.31
C GLY A 532 -10.32 16.07 -21.12
N ARG A 533 -10.86 14.97 -20.57
CA ARG A 533 -10.81 13.65 -21.20
C ARG A 533 -12.07 13.40 -22.02
N PHE A 534 -11.90 12.87 -23.22
CA PHE A 534 -12.96 12.57 -24.16
C PHE A 534 -12.87 11.12 -24.65
N ALA A 535 -14.02 10.52 -24.92
CA ALA A 535 -14.15 9.23 -25.56
C ALA A 535 -14.51 9.45 -27.04
N MET A 536 -13.82 8.75 -27.93
CA MET A 536 -14.20 8.66 -29.33
C MET A 536 -15.21 7.53 -29.51
N ILE A 537 -16.44 7.88 -29.87
CA ILE A 537 -17.50 6.92 -30.20
C ILE A 537 -17.67 6.91 -31.71
N ASP A 538 -17.46 5.74 -32.30
CA ASP A 538 -17.54 5.51 -33.73
C ASP A 538 -18.88 4.84 -34.07
N ASP A 539 -19.74 5.56 -34.79
CA ASP A 539 -21.10 5.11 -35.16
C ASP A 539 -21.12 4.29 -36.46
N GLY A 540 -19.96 4.07 -37.08
CA GLY A 540 -19.85 3.37 -38.37
C GLY A 540 -19.76 4.30 -39.58
N VAL A 541 -20.32 5.51 -39.51
CA VAL A 541 -20.33 6.52 -40.60
C VAL A 541 -19.38 7.69 -40.29
N GLY A 542 -19.31 8.09 -39.04
CA GLY A 542 -18.43 9.11 -38.50
C GLY A 542 -18.05 8.79 -37.06
N PHE A 543 -17.60 9.79 -36.33
CA PHE A 543 -17.36 9.65 -34.89
C PHE A 543 -17.72 10.92 -34.13
N GLN A 544 -17.97 10.75 -32.84
CA GLN A 544 -18.29 11.83 -31.91
C GLN A 544 -17.30 11.82 -30.75
N LEU A 545 -16.93 13.02 -30.28
CA LEU A 545 -16.12 13.22 -29.08
C LEU A 545 -17.01 13.64 -27.92
N VAL A 546 -17.14 12.75 -26.94
CA VAL A 546 -17.98 12.97 -25.76
C VAL A 546 -17.15 12.90 -24.49
N PRO A 547 -17.52 13.56 -23.38
CA PRO A 547 -16.75 13.47 -22.15
C PRO A 547 -16.59 12.03 -21.66
N TRP A 548 -15.35 11.67 -21.33
CA TRP A 548 -15.01 10.33 -20.87
C TRP A 548 -15.38 10.13 -19.40
N ARG A 549 -15.75 8.88 -19.06
CA ARG A 549 -15.93 8.39 -17.69
C ARG A 549 -15.18 7.07 -17.54
N GLN A 550 -14.65 6.82 -16.35
CA GLN A 550 -13.86 5.61 -16.06
C GLN A 550 -14.58 4.29 -16.38
N ASP A 551 -15.91 4.27 -16.22
CA ASP A 551 -16.73 3.09 -16.53
C ASP A 551 -16.64 2.67 -18.01
N LEU A 552 -16.38 3.60 -18.94
CA LEU A 552 -16.25 3.31 -20.37
C LEU A 552 -15.05 2.42 -20.70
N GLU A 553 -14.02 2.43 -19.86
CA GLU A 553 -12.76 1.74 -20.17
C GLU A 553 -12.95 0.23 -20.35
N ARG A 554 -13.93 -0.36 -19.64
CA ARG A 554 -14.29 -1.79 -19.76
C ARG A 554 -15.02 -2.14 -21.05
N HIS A 555 -15.42 -1.13 -21.81
CA HIS A 555 -16.17 -1.21 -23.04
C HIS A 555 -15.33 -0.78 -24.26
N LEU A 556 -14.00 -0.71 -24.12
CA LEU A 556 -13.12 -0.46 -25.26
C LEU A 556 -13.35 -1.52 -26.34
N GLY A 557 -13.58 -1.08 -27.57
CA GLY A 557 -13.93 -1.94 -28.70
C GLY A 557 -15.35 -2.52 -28.67
N LYS A 558 -16.19 -2.15 -27.69
CA LYS A 558 -17.59 -2.60 -27.57
C LYS A 558 -18.55 -1.46 -27.88
N GLU A 559 -19.78 -1.83 -28.23
CA GLU A 559 -20.87 -0.89 -28.44
C GLU A 559 -21.34 -0.28 -27.12
N VAL A 560 -21.50 1.04 -27.11
CA VAL A 560 -22.00 1.83 -26.00
C VAL A 560 -23.07 2.80 -26.50
N ALA A 561 -24.06 3.07 -25.66
CA ALA A 561 -25.08 4.06 -25.95
C ALA A 561 -25.31 4.98 -24.75
N GLY A 562 -25.69 6.23 -24.98
CA GLY A 562 -25.96 7.19 -23.92
C GLY A 562 -26.62 8.46 -24.41
N LYS A 563 -27.08 9.30 -23.48
CA LYS A 563 -27.71 10.58 -23.80
C LYS A 563 -26.90 11.75 -23.22
N VAL A 564 -26.69 12.78 -24.03
CA VAL A 564 -26.00 14.00 -23.59
C VAL A 564 -26.95 14.85 -22.74
N HIS A 565 -26.56 15.17 -21.50
CA HIS A 565 -27.37 15.98 -20.59
C HIS A 565 -26.98 17.46 -20.61
N VAL A 566 -27.83 18.33 -20.06
CA VAL A 566 -27.70 19.80 -20.02
C VAL A 566 -26.35 20.31 -19.51
N ARG A 567 -25.80 19.66 -18.47
CA ARG A 567 -24.46 20.00 -17.93
C ARG A 567 -23.29 19.49 -18.80
N GLY A 568 -23.55 19.00 -20.01
CA GLY A 568 -22.57 18.62 -21.03
C GLY A 568 -21.85 17.30 -20.80
N GLY A 569 -22.34 16.41 -19.93
CA GLY A 569 -21.86 15.04 -19.75
C GLY A 569 -22.80 14.03 -20.42
N VAL A 570 -22.45 12.74 -20.36
CA VAL A 570 -23.25 11.65 -20.97
C VAL A 570 -23.74 10.69 -19.91
N ASP A 571 -25.04 10.43 -19.92
CA ASP A 571 -25.68 9.37 -19.17
C ASP A 571 -25.63 8.08 -19.99
N TRP A 572 -24.71 7.19 -19.62
CA TRP A 572 -24.44 5.94 -20.34
C TRP A 572 -25.42 4.83 -19.95
N ASN A 573 -25.94 4.14 -20.97
CA ASN A 573 -26.67 2.89 -20.86
C ASN A 573 -25.82 1.78 -21.51
N PHE A 574 -25.08 1.05 -20.69
CA PHE A 574 -24.33 -0.11 -21.16
C PHE A 574 -25.31 -1.26 -21.43
N ALA A 575 -25.58 -1.55 -22.70
CA ALA A 575 -26.42 -2.69 -23.06
C ALA A 575 -25.77 -3.98 -22.50
N ARG A 576 -26.54 -4.79 -21.75
CA ARG A 576 -26.14 -6.19 -21.50
C ARG A 576 -26.05 -6.85 -22.86
N SER A 577 -24.93 -7.49 -23.17
CA SER A 577 -24.75 -8.31 -24.37
C SER A 577 -25.93 -9.27 -24.50
N ARG A 578 -26.88 -8.96 -25.39
CA ARG A 578 -27.80 -9.95 -25.89
C ARG A 578 -26.98 -10.70 -26.92
N GLY A 579 -26.50 -11.88 -26.55
CA GLY A 579 -26.03 -12.86 -27.53
C GLY A 579 -27.15 -13.09 -28.55
N PRO A 580 -26.81 -13.42 -29.81
CA PRO A 580 -27.82 -13.69 -30.82
C PRO A 580 -28.74 -14.81 -30.33
N ALA A 581 -30.04 -14.58 -30.42
CA ALA A 581 -31.00 -15.67 -30.40
C ALA A 581 -31.03 -16.25 -31.81
N VAL A 582 -30.63 -17.51 -31.89
CA VAL A 582 -30.48 -18.40 -33.07
C VAL A 582 -29.19 -18.20 -33.86
#